data_AF-A0A2V4CVK2-F1
#
_entry.id   AF-A0A2V4CVK2-F1
#
_cell.length_a   1.000
_cell.length_b   1.000
_cell.length_c   1.000
_cell.angle_alpha   90.00
_cell.angle_beta   90.00
_cell.angle_gamma   90.00
#
_symmetry.space_group_name_H-M   'P 1'
#
loop_
_entity.id
_entity.type
_entity.pdbx_description
1 polymer ?
#
loop_
_entity_poly.entity_id
_entity_poly.type
_entity_poly.pdbx_seq_one_letter_code
_entity_poly.pdbx_strand_id
1 'polypeptide(L)'
;QAKWLGGFIMRMVGKSRAKMFELPPEENLEFQLDHLSSALAGEFMGGEVPNGADFANYGILRAMQGLRGFPIVEAHGSIGPWFQRMKATSGV
;
A
#
# COMPACT_ATOMS: atom_id res chain seq x y z
N GLN A 1 22.44 3.63 -19.04
CA GLN A 1 21.48 4.22 -20.00
C GLN A 1 20.10 3.54 -19.95
N ALA A 2 20.02 2.22 -19.74
CA ALA A 2 18.77 1.45 -19.62
C ALA A 2 17.77 1.93 -18.54
N LYS A 3 18.24 2.47 -17.40
CA LYS A 3 17.37 2.96 -16.31
C LYS A 3 16.37 4.04 -16.73
N TRP A 4 16.77 4.92 -17.65
CA TRP A 4 15.94 6.02 -18.13
C TRP A 4 14.87 5.53 -19.11
N LEU A 5 15.24 4.57 -19.97
CA LEU A 5 14.31 3.91 -20.88
C LEU A 5 13.23 3.13 -20.11
N GLY A 6 13.64 2.38 -19.08
CA GLY A 6 12.71 1.67 -18.19
C GLY A 6 11.73 2.63 -17.51
N GLY A 7 12.22 3.74 -16.94
CA GLY A 7 11.36 4.75 -16.32
C GLY A 7 10.35 5.36 -17.29
N PHE A 8 10.74 5.62 -18.53
CA PHE A 8 9.84 6.13 -19.57
C PHE A 8 8.74 5.10 -19.92
N ILE A 9 9.11 3.84 -20.15
CA ILE A 9 8.15 2.76 -20.43
C ILE A 9 7.16 2.61 -19.26
N MET A 10 7.67 2.56 -18.02
CA MET A 10 6.83 2.41 -16.83
C MET A 10 5.89 3.59 -16.61
N ARG A 11 6.30 4.82 -16.98
CA ARG A 11 5.40 5.99 -16.98
C ARG A 11 4.21 5.79 -17.91
N MET A 12 4.43 5.26 -19.11
CA MET A 12 3.35 4.99 -20.06
C MET A 12 2.42 3.87 -19.56
N VAL A 13 2.99 2.77 -19.06
CA VAL A 13 2.22 1.66 -18.47
C VAL A 13 1.38 2.15 -17.29
N GLY A 14 1.98 2.90 -16.36
CA GLY A 14 1.27 3.47 -15.21
C GLY A 14 0.12 4.39 -15.63
N LYS A 15 0.34 5.27 -16.62
CA LYS A 15 -0.72 6.13 -17.16
C LYS A 15 -1.85 5.32 -17.79
N SER A 16 -1.54 4.21 -18.47
CA SER A 16 -2.55 3.34 -19.05
C SER A 16 -3.37 2.62 -17.99
N ARG A 17 -2.73 2.11 -16.92
CA ARG A 17 -3.40 1.40 -15.83
C ARG A 17 -4.23 2.32 -14.95
N ALA A 18 -3.78 3.55 -14.74
CA ALA A 18 -4.55 4.56 -13.99
C ALA A 18 -5.93 4.81 -14.60
N LYS A 19 -6.10 4.66 -15.93
CA LYS A 19 -7.41 4.82 -16.60
C LYS A 19 -8.45 3.76 -16.24
N MET A 20 -8.03 2.65 -15.62
CA MET A 20 -8.97 1.62 -15.15
C MET A 20 -9.72 2.03 -13.88
N PHE A 21 -9.25 3.07 -13.19
CA PHE A 21 -9.83 3.57 -11.96
C PHE A 21 -10.52 4.90 -12.22
N GLU A 22 -11.62 5.13 -11.50
CA GLU A 22 -12.39 6.38 -11.61
C GLU A 22 -11.72 7.54 -10.87
N LEU A 23 -11.00 7.21 -9.79
CA LEU A 23 -10.33 8.18 -8.94
C LEU A 23 -8.89 8.45 -9.41
N PRO A 24 -8.38 9.68 -9.23
CA PRO A 24 -6.97 9.99 -9.37
C PRO A 24 -6.08 9.06 -8.51
N PRO A 25 -4.81 8.80 -8.88
CA PRO A 25 -4.00 7.78 -8.22
C PRO A 25 -3.82 7.92 -6.69
N GLU A 26 -3.75 9.16 -6.19
CA GLU A 26 -3.57 9.43 -4.75
C GLU A 26 -4.88 9.26 -4.00
N GLU A 27 -5.99 9.81 -4.51
CA GLU A 27 -7.33 9.59 -3.97
C GLU A 27 -7.76 8.12 -4.02
N ASN A 28 -7.41 7.41 -5.10
CA ASN A 28 -7.66 5.98 -5.22
C ASN A 28 -6.85 5.19 -4.19
N LEU A 29 -5.62 5.62 -3.87
CA LEU A 29 -4.84 4.98 -2.81
C LEU A 29 -5.52 5.19 -1.45
N GLU A 30 -5.92 6.41 -1.11
CA GLU A 30 -6.66 6.69 0.13
C GLU A 30 -7.92 5.84 0.24
N PHE A 31 -8.75 5.81 -0.82
CA PHE A 31 -9.95 4.98 -0.89
C PHE A 31 -9.67 3.49 -0.65
N GLN A 32 -8.59 2.95 -1.22
CA GLN A 32 -8.22 1.54 -1.04
C GLN A 32 -7.70 1.27 0.38
N LEU A 33 -7.04 2.24 1.02
CA LEU A 33 -6.61 2.14 2.41
C LEU A 33 -7.81 2.20 3.37
N ASP A 34 -8.80 3.06 3.08
CA ASP A 34 -10.07 3.09 3.82
C ASP A 34 -10.76 1.74 3.72
N HIS A 35 -10.87 1.17 2.52
CA HIS A 35 -11.45 -0.14 2.30
C HIS A 35 -10.67 -1.24 3.06
N LEU A 36 -9.35 -1.24 2.97
CA LEU A 36 -8.49 -2.16 3.70
C LEU A 36 -8.69 -2.05 5.21
N SER A 37 -8.87 -0.83 5.73
CA SER A 37 -9.04 -0.60 7.16
C SER A 37 -10.32 -1.24 7.71
N SER A 38 -11.35 -1.37 6.88
CA SER A 38 -12.60 -2.03 7.26
C SER A 38 -12.43 -3.54 7.53
N ALA A 39 -11.34 -4.15 7.04
CA ALA A 39 -11.02 -5.55 7.28
C ALA A 39 -10.24 -5.80 8.59
N LEU A 40 -9.86 -4.74 9.32
CA LEU A 40 -9.20 -4.90 10.62
C LEU A 40 -10.18 -5.43 11.67
N ALA A 41 -9.75 -6.43 12.42
CA ALA A 41 -10.55 -7.10 13.46
C ALA A 41 -9.87 -6.99 14.84
N GLY A 42 -9.27 -5.84 15.14
CA GLY A 42 -8.41 -5.61 16.31
C GLY A 42 -7.10 -4.96 15.88
N GLU A 43 -5.98 -5.51 16.33
CA GLU A 43 -4.65 -5.03 15.94
C GLU A 43 -4.26 -5.43 14.50
N PHE A 44 -4.82 -6.55 14.01
CA PHE A 44 -4.59 -7.14 12.70
C PHE A 44 -5.91 -7.55 12.03
N MET A 45 -5.86 -7.91 10.75
CA MET A 45 -6.97 -8.58 10.06
C MET A 45 -7.21 -9.99 10.64
N GLY A 46 -6.16 -10.64 11.14
CA GLY A 46 -6.26 -11.88 11.92
C GLY A 46 -6.70 -11.72 13.38
N GLY A 47 -7.03 -10.51 13.83
CA GLY A 47 -7.40 -10.21 15.21
C GLY A 47 -6.20 -9.83 16.07
N GLU A 48 -5.85 -10.68 17.03
CA GLU A 48 -4.70 -10.46 17.93
C GLU A 48 -3.34 -10.77 17.29
N VAL A 49 -3.34 -11.66 16.29
CA VAL A 49 -2.13 -12.09 15.57
C VAL A 49 -2.33 -11.93 14.05
N PRO A 50 -1.28 -11.60 13.29
CA PRO A 50 -1.41 -11.43 11.84
C PRO A 50 -1.71 -12.75 11.14
N ASN A 51 -2.58 -12.70 10.14
CA ASN A 51 -2.87 -13.84 9.27
C ASN A 51 -2.34 -13.61 7.83
N GLY A 52 -2.69 -14.49 6.90
CA GLY A 52 -2.26 -14.37 5.50
C GLY A 52 -2.70 -13.08 4.81
N ALA A 53 -3.86 -12.52 5.18
CA ALA A 53 -4.34 -11.25 4.64
C ALA A 53 -3.44 -10.09 5.11
N ASP A 54 -2.99 -10.12 6.36
CA ASP A 54 -2.06 -9.12 6.88
C ASP A 54 -0.74 -9.14 6.11
N PHE A 55 -0.13 -10.32 5.93
CA PHE A 55 1.14 -10.45 5.21
C PHE A 55 1.03 -10.06 3.73
N ALA A 56 -0.07 -10.41 3.06
CA ALA A 56 -0.30 -10.06 1.66
C ALA A 56 -0.37 -8.54 1.48
N ASN A 57 -1.21 -7.87 2.27
CA ASN A 57 -1.37 -6.42 2.19
C ASN A 57 -0.12 -5.68 2.65
N TYR A 58 0.55 -6.18 3.70
CA TYR A 58 1.80 -5.59 4.18
C TYR A 58 2.89 -5.65 3.11
N GLY A 59 3.02 -6.79 2.41
CA GLY A 59 3.98 -6.93 1.31
C GLY A 59 3.75 -5.92 0.17
N ILE A 60 2.48 -5.69 -0.20
CA ILE A 60 2.12 -4.71 -1.24
C ILE A 60 2.51 -3.29 -0.81
N LEU A 61 2.10 -2.87 0.39
CA LEU A 61 2.39 -1.52 0.87
C LEU A 61 3.87 -1.29 1.17
N ARG A 62 4.58 -2.32 1.64
CA ARG A 62 6.02 -2.26 1.89
C ARG A 62 6.80 -2.01 0.60
N ALA A 63 6.37 -2.60 -0.53
CA ALA A 63 7.00 -2.36 -1.83
C ALA A 63 6.92 -0.89 -2.29
N MET A 64 6.05 -0.09 -1.68
CA MET A 64 5.92 1.34 -1.96
C MET A 64 6.93 2.20 -1.19
N GLN A 65 7.64 1.67 -0.19
CA GLN A 65 8.60 2.43 0.61
C GLN A 65 9.62 3.17 -0.27
N GLY A 66 9.80 4.47 -0.01
CA GLY A 66 10.67 5.34 -0.80
C GLY A 66 10.04 5.89 -2.08
N LEU A 67 8.79 5.52 -2.40
CA LEU A 67 8.01 6.11 -3.50
C LEU A 67 7.07 7.20 -2.99
N ARG A 68 6.66 8.10 -3.89
CA ARG A 68 5.84 9.28 -3.58
C ARG A 68 4.53 8.97 -2.85
N GLY A 69 3.93 7.80 -3.08
CA GLY A 69 2.65 7.41 -2.47
C GLY A 69 2.77 6.84 -1.06
N PHE A 70 3.96 6.44 -0.60
CA PHE A 70 4.11 5.81 0.72
C PHE A 70 3.78 6.73 1.91
N PRO A 71 4.09 8.04 1.89
CA PRO A 71 3.64 8.95 2.94
C PRO A 71 2.11 8.96 3.16
N ILE A 72 1.32 8.67 2.12
CA ILE A 72 -0.16 8.55 2.25
C ILE A 72 -0.51 7.32 3.09
N VAL A 73 0.19 6.21 2.88
CA VAL A 73 0.03 4.98 3.67
C VAL A 73 0.40 5.21 5.13
N GLU A 74 1.53 5.89 5.39
CA GLU A 74 2.00 6.17 6.75
C GLU A 74 1.08 7.13 7.50
N ALA A 75 0.51 8.11 6.79
CA ALA A 75 -0.38 9.11 7.38
C ALA A 75 -1.81 8.61 7.62
N HIS A 76 -2.20 7.48 7.01
CA HIS A 76 -3.55 6.94 7.14
C HIS A 76 -3.84 6.51 8.59
N GLY A 77 -4.94 6.99 9.17
CA GLY A 77 -5.24 6.85 10.61
C GLY A 77 -5.22 5.42 11.16
N SER A 78 -5.78 4.45 10.44
CA SER A 78 -5.83 3.04 10.87
C SER A 78 -4.72 2.18 10.29
N ILE A 79 -4.45 2.30 8.99
CA ILE A 79 -3.45 1.50 8.27
C ILE A 79 -2.02 1.88 8.63
N GLY A 80 -1.72 3.16 8.91
CA GLY A 80 -0.40 3.60 9.34
C GLY A 80 0.08 2.86 10.61
N PRO A 81 -0.69 2.90 11.72
CA PRO A 81 -0.37 2.12 12.92
C PRO A 81 -0.28 0.60 12.67
N TRP A 82 -1.23 0.03 11.91
CA TRP A 82 -1.18 -1.39 11.53
C TRP A 82 0.10 -1.75 10.76
N PHE A 83 0.55 -0.89 9.84
CA PHE A 83 1.77 -1.10 9.07
C PHE A 83 3.01 -1.13 9.98
N GLN A 84 3.07 -0.24 10.98
CA GLN A 84 4.17 -0.24 11.95
C GLN A 84 4.17 -1.50 12.82
N ARG A 85 2.99 -2.00 13.24
CA ARG A 85 2.88 -3.29 13.92
C ARG A 85 3.36 -4.44 13.04
N MET A 86 2.91 -4.49 11.79
CA MET A 86 3.36 -5.52 10.83
C MET A 86 4.87 -5.48 10.61
N LYS A 87 5.48 -4.30 10.52
CA LYS A 87 6.94 -4.13 10.43
C LYS A 87 7.66 -4.69 11.65
N ALA A 88 7.17 -4.38 12.86
CA ALA A 88 7.74 -4.90 14.10
C ALA A 88 7.62 -6.43 14.21
N THR A 89 6.45 -6.99 13.87
CA THR A 89 6.16 -8.43 14.00
C THR A 89 6.83 -9.28 12.92
N SER A 90 6.95 -8.76 11.69
CA SER A 90 7.56 -9.51 10.59
C SER A 90 9.09 -9.60 10.65
N GLY A 91 9.73 -8.73 11.43
CA GLY A 91 11.19 -8.73 11.63
C GLY A 91 11.99 -8.29 10.40
N VAL A 92 11.36 -7.62 9.43
CA VAL A 92 11.99 -7.11 8.19
C VAL A 92 11.68 -5.63 7.98
#